data_AF-A0A7S2LW09-F1
#
_entry.id   AF-A0A7S2LW09-F1
#
_cell.length_a   1.000
_cell.length_b   1.000
_cell.length_c   1.000
_cell.angle_alpha   90.00
_cell.angle_beta   90.00
_cell.angle_gamma   90.00
#
_symmetry.space_group_name_H-M   'P 1'
#
loop_
_entity.id
_entity.type
_entity.pdbx_description
1 polymer ?
#
loop_
_entity_poly.entity_id
_entity_poly.type
_entity_poly.pdbx_seq_one_letter_code
_entity_poly.pdbx_strand_id
1 'polypeptide(L)'
;NIVQAPPLPPFRERGRYMIRGILKGMLQSIATAHAADLVHRSIGKNSFILSSVGQDKREATSPYAVVVERLRVVLSDWGFSRDIQEAVLEKEFSGRCRMFGIPSLSSYDYQRASSYEDTIRMEEAAYQFAKAEDLHACGFVFLSMLFTTLADPATLSAPLPATDDDTLQRLFSEIFEKDVDELREYYANEDVWSAVVSLLDMEDRAGWDLLGKLLLSREEVSDWYKNDGGDQDVELTSAQALLGHPFFKMKII
;
A
#
# COMPACT_ATOMS: atom_id res chain seq x y z
N ASN A 1 -39.19 -0.17 -23.32
CA ASN A 1 -38.75 0.90 -22.40
C ASN A 1 -37.31 0.66 -22.01
N ILE A 2 -36.38 1.45 -22.56
CA ILE A 2 -34.99 1.44 -22.09
C ILE A 2 -35.00 2.23 -20.78
N VAL A 3 -34.80 1.56 -19.66
CA VAL A 3 -34.61 2.23 -18.36
C VAL A 3 -33.19 2.77 -18.38
N GLN A 4 -33.05 4.09 -18.43
CA GLN A 4 -31.74 4.74 -18.36
C GLN A 4 -31.18 4.53 -16.95
N ALA A 5 -29.94 4.06 -16.85
CA ALA A 5 -29.29 3.89 -15.56
C ALA A 5 -29.16 5.25 -14.85
N PRO A 6 -29.31 5.30 -13.52
CA PRO A 6 -29.10 6.54 -12.78
C PRO A 6 -27.66 7.03 -12.98
N PRO A 7 -27.42 8.36 -12.91
CA PRO A 7 -26.06 8.88 -12.95
C PRO A 7 -25.23 8.31 -11.79
N LEU A 8 -23.94 8.11 -12.02
CA LEU A 8 -23.01 7.72 -10.96
C LEU A 8 -22.97 8.79 -9.87
N PRO A 9 -22.64 8.41 -8.62
CA PRO A 9 -22.41 9.39 -7.58
C PRO A 9 -21.30 10.38 -7.99
N PRO A 10 -21.35 11.63 -7.50
CA PRO A 10 -20.33 12.63 -7.78
C PRO A 10 -18.93 12.10 -7.46
N PHE A 11 -17.92 12.53 -8.24
CA PHE A 11 -16.53 12.12 -8.05
C PHE A 11 -16.07 12.25 -6.60
N ARG A 12 -16.45 13.35 -5.93
CA ARG A 12 -16.18 13.57 -4.50
C ARG A 12 -16.64 12.42 -3.60
N GLU A 13 -17.85 11.92 -3.80
CA GLU A 13 -18.41 10.86 -2.95
C GLU A 13 -17.71 9.52 -3.23
N ARG A 14 -17.42 9.23 -4.51
CA ARG A 14 -16.64 8.06 -4.92
C ARG A 14 -15.21 8.12 -4.36
N GLY A 15 -14.53 9.25 -4.48
CA GLY A 15 -13.20 9.49 -3.91
C GLY A 15 -13.18 9.34 -2.39
N ARG A 16 -14.20 9.87 -1.69
CA ARG A 16 -14.36 9.69 -0.24
C ARG A 16 -14.52 8.23 0.15
N TYR A 17 -15.35 7.48 -0.58
CA TYR A 17 -15.57 6.06 -0.32
C TYR A 17 -14.30 5.24 -0.57
N MET A 18 -13.59 5.53 -1.67
CA MET A 18 -12.31 4.91 -1.99
C MET A 18 -11.28 5.16 -0.88
N ILE A 19 -11.06 6.42 -0.51
CA ILE A 19 -9.97 6.78 0.40
C ILE A 19 -10.29 6.42 1.85
N ARG A 20 -11.45 6.86 2.36
CA ARG A 20 -11.79 6.69 3.78
C ARG A 20 -12.40 5.34 4.09
N GLY A 21 -12.95 4.66 3.09
CA GLY A 21 -13.51 3.32 3.21
C GLY A 21 -12.50 2.26 2.79
N ILE A 22 -12.25 2.17 1.49
CA ILE A 22 -11.50 1.06 0.89
C ILE A 22 -10.02 1.10 1.31
N LEU A 23 -9.28 2.13 0.92
CA LEU A 23 -7.83 2.21 1.16
C LEU A 23 -7.52 2.21 2.67
N LYS A 24 -8.23 3.03 3.45
CA LYS A 24 -8.06 3.04 4.91
C LYS A 24 -8.40 1.68 5.53
N GLY A 25 -9.45 1.00 5.06
CA GLY A 25 -9.83 -0.33 5.53
C GLY A 25 -8.80 -1.41 5.20
N MET A 26 -8.20 -1.35 4.00
CA MET A 26 -7.09 -2.21 3.59
C MET A 26 -5.89 -2.03 4.53
N LEU A 27 -5.45 -0.78 4.72
CA LEU A 27 -4.34 -0.47 5.62
C LEU A 27 -4.64 -0.88 7.08
N GLN A 28 -5.88 -0.68 7.54
CA GLN A 28 -6.30 -1.08 8.89
C GLN A 28 -6.20 -2.61 9.09
N SER A 29 -6.54 -3.37 8.05
CA SER A 29 -6.44 -4.83 8.11
C SER A 29 -4.98 -5.32 8.16
N ILE A 30 -4.07 -4.67 7.43
CA ILE A 30 -2.63 -4.92 7.53
C ILE A 30 -2.11 -4.53 8.92
N ALA A 31 -2.48 -3.35 9.43
CA ALA A 31 -2.08 -2.90 10.76
C ALA A 31 -2.53 -3.87 11.86
N THR A 32 -3.72 -4.46 11.71
CA THR A 32 -4.22 -5.48 12.64
C THR A 32 -3.37 -6.76 12.58
N ALA A 33 -2.96 -7.18 11.39
CA ALA A 33 -2.07 -8.33 11.22
C ALA A 33 -0.70 -8.08 11.84
N HIS A 34 -0.09 -6.93 11.53
CA HIS A 34 1.23 -6.54 12.04
C HIS A 34 1.24 -6.36 13.56
N ALA A 35 0.14 -5.92 14.16
CA ALA A 35 -0.02 -5.82 15.62
C ALA A 35 -0.16 -7.19 16.31
N ALA A 36 -0.47 -8.24 15.56
CA ALA A 36 -0.49 -9.62 16.03
C ALA A 36 0.78 -10.39 15.63
N ASP A 37 1.86 -9.67 15.24
CA ASP A 37 3.12 -10.22 14.76
C ASP A 37 2.99 -11.17 13.56
N LEU A 38 1.96 -10.93 12.73
CA LEU A 38 1.73 -11.65 11.48
C LEU A 38 2.07 -10.76 10.28
N VAL A 39 2.84 -11.30 9.36
CA VAL A 39 3.12 -10.70 8.04
C VAL A 39 2.42 -11.50 6.95
N HIS A 40 1.82 -10.81 5.97
CA HIS A 40 1.00 -11.43 4.93
C HIS A 40 1.85 -12.03 3.80
N ARG A 41 2.91 -11.33 3.39
CA ARG A 41 3.96 -11.75 2.45
C ARG A 41 3.52 -12.00 1.01
N SER A 42 2.26 -11.75 0.70
CA SER A 42 1.67 -11.93 -0.63
C SER A 42 0.48 -10.98 -0.83
N ILE A 43 0.63 -9.72 -0.41
CA ILE A 43 -0.42 -8.71 -0.60
C ILE A 43 -0.58 -8.44 -2.10
N GLY A 44 -1.82 -8.53 -2.57
CA GLY A 44 -2.23 -8.12 -3.91
C GLY A 44 -3.69 -7.66 -3.90
N LYS A 45 -4.21 -7.29 -5.07
CA LYS A 45 -5.60 -6.79 -5.19
C LYS A 45 -6.64 -7.78 -4.65
N ASN A 46 -6.42 -9.07 -4.85
CA ASN A 46 -7.33 -10.13 -4.44
C ASN A 46 -7.25 -10.46 -2.95
N SER A 47 -6.19 -10.02 -2.26
CA SER A 47 -6.03 -10.21 -0.81
C SER A 47 -7.06 -9.40 0.00
N PHE A 48 -7.81 -8.49 -0.62
CA PHE A 48 -8.80 -7.65 0.06
C PHE A 48 -10.21 -7.95 -0.43
N ILE A 49 -11.03 -8.52 0.44
CA ILE A 49 -12.45 -8.73 0.18
C ILE A 49 -13.23 -7.51 0.65
N LEU A 50 -13.93 -6.88 -0.28
CA LEU A 50 -14.91 -5.83 0.01
C LEU A 50 -16.28 -6.47 0.28
N SER A 51 -16.84 -6.21 1.46
CA SER A 51 -18.12 -6.76 1.90
C SER A 51 -18.98 -5.67 2.55
N SER A 52 -20.27 -5.93 2.72
CA SER A 52 -21.21 -5.02 3.40
C SER A 52 -21.66 -5.60 4.75
N VAL A 53 -21.92 -4.75 5.73
CA VAL A 53 -22.62 -5.12 6.97
C VAL A 53 -24.09 -5.49 6.71
N GLY A 54 -24.66 -5.03 5.59
CA GLY A 54 -26.02 -5.36 5.17
C GLY A 54 -26.21 -6.80 4.70
N GLN A 55 -27.45 -7.13 4.31
CA GLN A 55 -27.78 -8.46 3.78
C GLN A 55 -27.13 -8.72 2.40
N ASP A 56 -27.10 -7.72 1.50
CA ASP A 56 -26.38 -7.85 0.23
C ASP A 56 -24.90 -7.48 0.41
N LYS A 57 -24.03 -8.48 0.39
CA LYS A 57 -22.58 -8.28 0.54
C LYS A 57 -21.94 -7.54 -0.64
N ARG A 58 -22.58 -7.58 -1.83
CA ARG A 58 -22.08 -6.97 -3.06
C ARG A 58 -22.35 -5.47 -3.13
N GLU A 59 -23.15 -4.94 -2.21
CA GLU A 59 -23.36 -3.50 -2.11
C GLU A 59 -22.03 -2.75 -2.03
N ALA A 60 -21.04 -3.31 -1.33
CA ALA A 60 -19.73 -2.70 -1.15
C ALA A 60 -18.92 -2.54 -2.44
N THR A 61 -19.20 -3.35 -3.45
CA THR A 61 -18.53 -3.34 -4.77
C THR A 61 -19.40 -2.67 -5.85
N SER A 62 -20.55 -2.10 -5.48
CA SER A 62 -21.42 -1.39 -6.40
C SER A 62 -20.75 -0.08 -6.87
N PRO A 63 -20.87 0.31 -8.15
CA PRO A 63 -20.41 1.63 -8.61
C PRO A 63 -21.17 2.79 -7.95
N TYR A 64 -22.27 2.51 -7.25
CA TYR A 64 -23.07 3.48 -6.48
C TYR A 64 -22.74 3.48 -4.98
N ALA A 65 -21.78 2.67 -4.53
CA ALA A 65 -21.42 2.58 -3.12
C ALA A 65 -20.69 3.85 -2.66
N VAL A 66 -21.29 4.56 -1.69
CA VAL A 66 -20.71 5.79 -1.11
C VAL A 66 -20.81 5.85 0.42
N VAL A 67 -21.42 4.86 1.05
CA VAL A 67 -21.66 4.81 2.51
C VAL A 67 -20.55 4.00 3.18
N VAL A 68 -19.58 4.71 3.76
CA VAL A 68 -18.38 4.10 4.38
C VAL A 68 -18.73 3.19 5.55
N GLU A 69 -19.72 3.58 6.36
CA GLU A 69 -20.13 2.85 7.57
C GLU A 69 -20.72 1.46 7.25
N ARG A 70 -21.12 1.23 5.99
CA ARG A 70 -21.61 -0.07 5.54
C ARG A 70 -20.51 -0.97 4.98
N LEU A 71 -19.35 -0.41 4.61
CA LEU A 71 -18.23 -1.15 4.05
C LEU A 71 -17.49 -1.92 5.14
N ARG A 72 -17.11 -3.15 4.80
CA ARG A 72 -16.18 -3.99 5.53
C ARG A 72 -15.07 -4.43 4.58
N VAL A 73 -13.82 -4.19 4.97
CA VAL A 73 -12.65 -4.72 4.27
C VAL A 73 -12.09 -5.88 5.08
N VAL A 74 -11.84 -7.01 4.44
CA VAL A 74 -11.28 -8.22 5.06
C VAL A 74 -10.02 -8.62 4.34
N LEU A 75 -8.91 -8.77 5.06
CA LEU A 75 -7.67 -9.34 4.55
C LEU A 75 -7.82 -10.87 4.46
N SER A 76 -7.59 -11.42 3.28
CA SER A 76 -7.70 -12.83 2.91
C SER A 76 -6.41 -13.31 2.25
N ASP A 77 -6.37 -14.57 1.80
CA ASP A 77 -5.21 -15.17 1.11
C ASP A 77 -3.97 -15.39 1.98
N TRP A 78 -4.20 -15.76 3.25
CA TRP A 78 -3.18 -16.08 4.27
C TRP A 78 -2.27 -17.30 3.95
N GLY A 79 -2.32 -17.86 2.74
CA GLY A 79 -1.56 -19.07 2.37
C GLY A 79 -0.04 -18.91 2.42
N PHE A 80 0.46 -17.68 2.29
CA PHE A 80 1.90 -17.34 2.41
C PHE A 80 2.24 -16.57 3.68
N SER A 81 1.25 -16.32 4.53
CA SER A 81 1.43 -15.55 5.75
C SER A 81 2.24 -16.33 6.79
N ARG A 82 2.85 -15.60 7.72
CA ARG A 82 3.56 -16.23 8.82
C ARG A 82 3.68 -15.33 10.03
N ASP A 83 3.92 -15.97 11.17
CA ASP A 83 4.50 -15.29 12.32
C ASP A 83 5.83 -14.67 11.91
N ILE A 84 6.07 -13.44 12.35
CA ILE A 84 7.23 -12.65 11.95
C ILE A 84 8.55 -13.30 12.37
N GLN A 85 8.58 -13.98 13.52
CA GLN A 85 9.77 -14.66 14.02
C GLN A 85 10.12 -15.87 13.14
N GLU A 86 9.10 -16.55 12.60
CA GLU A 86 9.32 -17.62 11.63
C GLU A 86 9.68 -17.07 10.25
N ALA A 87 9.02 -16.01 9.80
CA ALA A 87 9.21 -15.43 8.47
C ALA A 87 10.67 -15.02 8.23
N VAL A 88 11.29 -14.37 9.22
CA VAL A 88 12.66 -13.87 9.09
C VAL A 88 13.74 -14.94 9.04
N LEU A 89 13.40 -16.17 9.46
CA LEU A 89 14.30 -17.32 9.42
C LEU A 89 14.23 -18.05 8.07
N GLU A 90 13.29 -17.69 7.19
CA GLU A 90 13.16 -18.35 5.91
C GLU A 90 14.25 -17.94 4.91
N LYS A 91 14.69 -18.91 4.11
CA LYS A 91 15.75 -18.71 3.12
C LYS A 91 15.36 -17.70 2.03
N GLU A 92 14.11 -17.72 1.59
CA GLU A 92 13.62 -16.81 0.53
C GLU A 92 13.57 -15.37 1.03
N PHE A 93 13.03 -15.16 2.23
CA PHE A 93 13.05 -13.86 2.91
C PHE A 93 14.48 -13.34 3.08
N SER A 94 15.36 -14.21 3.58
CA SER A 94 16.79 -13.91 3.75
C SER A 94 17.48 -13.50 2.45
N GLY A 95 17.05 -14.05 1.31
CA GLY A 95 17.51 -13.63 -0.01
C GLY A 95 17.14 -12.19 -0.33
N ARG A 96 15.88 -11.83 -0.08
CA ARG A 96 15.36 -10.47 -0.32
C ARG A 96 15.98 -9.44 0.61
N CYS A 97 16.09 -9.72 1.92
CA CYS A 97 16.78 -8.81 2.86
C CYS A 97 18.20 -8.45 2.40
N ARG A 98 18.98 -9.43 1.96
CA ARG A 98 20.34 -9.20 1.48
C ARG A 98 20.41 -8.29 0.26
N MET A 99 19.42 -8.33 -0.63
CA MET A 99 19.35 -7.41 -1.77
C MET A 99 19.20 -5.95 -1.33
N PHE A 100 18.63 -5.72 -0.15
CA PHE A 100 18.49 -4.39 0.48
C PHE A 100 19.65 -4.07 1.43
N GLY A 101 20.65 -4.95 1.57
CA GLY A 101 21.74 -4.78 2.53
C GLY A 101 21.32 -5.01 3.98
N ILE A 102 20.17 -5.65 4.20
CA ILE A 102 19.68 -6.02 5.52
C ILE A 102 20.17 -7.44 5.84
N PRO A 103 20.71 -7.68 7.05
CA PRO A 103 21.24 -8.98 7.41
C PRO A 103 20.15 -10.03 7.50
N SER A 104 20.53 -11.26 7.16
CA SER A 104 19.66 -12.41 7.24
C SER A 104 19.85 -13.11 8.59
N LEU A 105 18.79 -13.30 9.36
CA LEU A 105 18.88 -13.99 10.65
C LEU A 105 19.12 -15.50 10.50
N SER A 106 18.82 -16.06 9.33
CA SER A 106 19.09 -17.47 9.01
C SER A 106 20.53 -17.74 8.51
N SER A 107 21.34 -16.69 8.33
CA SER A 107 22.67 -16.82 7.73
C SER A 107 23.79 -16.83 8.77
N TYR A 108 24.97 -17.24 8.29
CA TYR A 108 26.23 -17.13 9.02
C TYR A 108 26.54 -15.70 9.50
N ASP A 109 25.89 -14.68 8.91
CA ASP A 109 26.06 -13.27 9.28
C ASP A 109 25.55 -12.99 10.71
N TYR A 110 24.44 -13.61 11.12
CA TYR A 110 23.92 -13.53 12.49
C TYR A 110 24.91 -14.09 13.51
N GLN A 111 25.62 -15.17 13.15
CA GLN A 111 26.65 -15.79 14.01
C GLN A 111 27.92 -14.94 14.15
N ARG A 112 28.07 -13.86 13.37
CA ARG A 112 29.19 -12.93 13.40
C ARG A 112 28.84 -11.56 13.97
N ALA A 113 27.64 -11.39 14.53
CA ALA A 113 27.29 -10.17 15.26
C ALA A 113 28.41 -9.81 16.25
N SER A 114 28.92 -8.59 16.16
CA SER A 114 30.09 -8.16 16.94
C SER A 114 29.75 -7.87 18.40
N SER A 115 28.48 -7.67 18.71
CA SER A 115 27.94 -7.42 20.04
C SER A 115 26.48 -7.90 20.14
N TYR A 116 25.95 -7.97 21.36
CA TYR A 116 24.53 -8.25 21.60
C TYR A 116 23.61 -7.15 21.07
N GLU A 117 24.08 -5.89 21.11
CA GLU A 117 23.36 -4.74 20.57
C GLU A 117 23.21 -4.84 19.05
N ASP A 118 24.26 -5.29 18.36
CA ASP A 118 24.19 -5.58 16.92
C ASP A 118 23.14 -6.64 16.63
N THR A 119 23.07 -7.71 17.43
CA THR A 119 22.07 -8.78 17.27
C THR A 119 20.64 -8.24 17.33
N ILE A 120 20.33 -7.43 18.35
CA ILE A 120 18.99 -6.82 18.49
C ILE A 120 18.66 -5.95 17.28
N ARG A 121 19.62 -5.14 16.82
CA ARG A 121 19.39 -4.24 15.69
C ARG A 121 19.20 -5.01 14.37
N MET A 122 19.93 -6.09 14.17
CA MET A 122 19.75 -6.98 13.02
C MET A 122 18.36 -7.62 13.04
N GLU A 123 17.89 -8.06 14.21
CA GLU A 123 16.55 -8.63 14.39
C GLU A 123 15.46 -7.60 14.08
N GLU A 124 15.59 -6.39 14.64
CA GLU A 124 14.66 -5.29 14.39
C GLU A 124 14.59 -4.93 12.90
N ALA A 125 15.73 -4.82 12.23
CA ALA A 125 15.78 -4.54 10.80
C ALA A 125 15.05 -5.61 9.98
N ALA A 126 15.24 -6.88 10.32
CA ALA A 126 14.57 -7.99 9.64
C ALA A 126 13.05 -7.98 9.90
N TYR A 127 12.61 -7.74 11.13
CA TYR A 127 11.18 -7.63 11.47
C TYR A 127 10.52 -6.46 10.74
N GLN A 128 11.13 -5.28 10.79
CA GLN A 128 10.59 -4.10 10.12
C GLN A 128 10.58 -4.29 8.61
N PHE A 129 11.60 -4.94 8.03
CA PHE A 129 11.62 -5.25 6.61
C PHE A 129 10.46 -6.18 6.21
N ALA A 130 10.15 -7.20 7.01
CA ALA A 130 9.03 -8.10 6.75
C ALA A 130 7.68 -7.35 6.71
N LYS A 131 7.48 -6.38 7.62
CA LYS A 131 6.30 -5.50 7.61
C LYS A 131 6.32 -4.54 6.42
N ALA A 132 7.50 -4.00 6.07
CA ALA A 132 7.69 -3.14 4.91
C ALA A 132 7.39 -3.84 3.58
N GLU A 133 7.67 -5.15 3.44
CA GLU A 133 7.28 -5.88 2.23
C GLU A 133 5.76 -5.86 1.99
N ASP A 134 4.95 -5.99 3.05
CA ASP A 134 3.49 -5.88 2.97
C ASP A 134 3.05 -4.45 2.60
N LEU A 135 3.68 -3.43 3.17
CA LEU A 135 3.38 -2.02 2.89
C LEU A 135 3.73 -1.64 1.45
N HIS A 136 4.89 -2.08 0.97
CA HIS A 136 5.34 -1.90 -0.40
C HIS A 136 4.36 -2.49 -1.40
N ALA A 137 3.94 -3.74 -1.19
CA ALA A 137 2.93 -4.37 -2.02
C ALA A 137 1.57 -3.64 -1.94
N CYS A 138 1.18 -3.18 -0.75
CA CYS A 138 -0.03 -2.38 -0.55
C CYS A 138 0.01 -1.05 -1.33
N GLY A 139 1.18 -0.42 -1.48
CA GLY A 139 1.36 0.78 -2.30
C GLY A 139 0.94 0.57 -3.76
N PHE A 140 1.31 -0.56 -4.36
CA PHE A 140 0.88 -0.90 -5.71
C PHE A 140 -0.61 -1.24 -5.80
N VAL A 141 -1.17 -1.89 -4.79
CA VAL A 141 -2.63 -2.09 -4.71
C VAL A 141 -3.35 -0.74 -4.67
N PHE A 142 -2.84 0.23 -3.91
CA PHE A 142 -3.42 1.58 -3.84
C PHE A 142 -3.36 2.30 -5.18
N LEU A 143 -2.20 2.30 -5.86
CA LEU A 143 -2.06 2.86 -7.19
C LEU A 143 -3.09 2.25 -8.16
N SER A 144 -3.11 0.93 -8.25
CA SER A 144 -4.03 0.22 -9.15
C SER A 144 -5.49 0.56 -8.84
N MET A 145 -5.90 0.48 -7.56
CA MET A 145 -7.27 0.78 -7.17
C MET A 145 -7.68 2.23 -7.47
N LEU A 146 -6.83 3.21 -7.17
CA LEU A 146 -7.13 4.63 -7.44
C LEU A 146 -7.29 4.90 -8.93
N PHE A 147 -6.31 4.50 -9.74
CA PHE A 147 -6.26 4.83 -11.16
C PHE A 147 -7.17 3.95 -12.04
N THR A 148 -7.59 2.77 -11.57
CA THR A 148 -8.61 1.98 -12.28
C THR A 148 -10.02 2.40 -11.91
N THR A 149 -10.32 2.60 -10.62
CA THR A 149 -11.73 2.77 -10.18
C THR A 149 -12.25 4.20 -10.25
N LEU A 150 -11.36 5.19 -10.16
CA LEU A 150 -11.70 6.62 -10.23
C LEU A 150 -11.37 7.24 -11.59
N ALA A 151 -10.89 6.45 -12.55
CA ALA A 151 -10.72 6.88 -13.93
C ALA A 151 -12.01 7.46 -14.52
N ASP A 152 -11.85 8.46 -15.38
CA ASP A 152 -12.95 9.11 -16.11
C ASP A 152 -12.74 8.96 -17.63
N PRO A 153 -12.96 7.75 -18.19
CA PRO A 153 -12.72 7.49 -19.60
C PRO A 153 -13.76 8.22 -20.45
N ALA A 154 -13.34 8.75 -21.61
CA ALA A 154 -14.22 9.46 -22.53
C ALA A 154 -15.47 8.65 -22.96
N THR A 155 -15.35 7.32 -22.99
CA THR A 155 -16.47 6.38 -23.21
C THR A 155 -16.28 5.13 -22.35
N LEU A 156 -17.36 4.37 -22.11
CA LEU A 156 -17.30 3.11 -21.36
C LEU A 156 -16.42 2.03 -22.00
N SER A 157 -16.11 2.16 -23.31
CA SER A 157 -15.28 1.25 -24.06
C SER A 157 -13.89 1.80 -24.38
N ALA A 158 -13.58 3.03 -23.93
CA ALA A 158 -12.25 3.60 -24.15
C ALA A 158 -11.23 2.75 -23.37
N PRO A 159 -10.11 2.35 -24.00
CA PRO A 159 -9.07 1.61 -23.30
C PRO A 159 -8.49 2.50 -22.20
N LEU A 160 -8.32 1.93 -21.01
CA LEU A 160 -7.53 2.55 -19.95
C LEU A 160 -6.06 2.19 -20.14
N PRO A 161 -5.13 3.10 -19.82
CA PRO A 161 -3.73 2.71 -19.71
C PRO A 161 -3.56 1.58 -18.69
N ALA A 162 -2.52 0.77 -18.87
CA ALA A 162 -2.28 -0.42 -18.07
C ALA A 162 -2.01 -0.07 -16.59
N THR A 163 -2.72 -0.75 -15.70
CA THR A 163 -2.68 -0.57 -14.24
C THR A 163 -2.52 -1.92 -13.51
N ASP A 164 -2.06 -2.94 -14.23
CA ASP A 164 -1.66 -4.22 -13.65
C ASP A 164 -0.33 -4.11 -12.89
N ASP A 165 -0.12 -5.07 -12.00
CA ASP A 165 0.93 -4.98 -10.97
C ASP A 165 2.33 -4.99 -11.60
N ASP A 166 2.54 -5.75 -12.68
CA ASP A 166 3.83 -5.83 -13.40
C ASP A 166 4.15 -4.50 -14.09
N THR A 167 3.16 -3.91 -14.77
CA THR A 167 3.31 -2.60 -15.42
C THR A 167 3.65 -1.52 -14.39
N LEU A 168 2.91 -1.45 -13.28
CA LEU A 168 3.12 -0.45 -12.24
C LEU A 168 4.48 -0.61 -11.56
N GLN A 169 4.89 -1.84 -11.25
CA GLN A 169 6.18 -2.13 -10.65
C GLN A 169 7.34 -1.73 -11.56
N ARG A 170 7.26 -2.07 -12.84
CA ARG A 170 8.26 -1.69 -13.85
C ARG A 170 8.33 -0.18 -14.01
N LEU A 171 7.18 0.48 -14.13
CA LEU A 171 7.09 1.92 -14.32
C LEU A 171 7.75 2.65 -13.15
N PHE A 172 7.36 2.33 -11.91
CA PHE A 172 7.92 2.98 -10.74
C PHE A 172 9.39 2.59 -10.50
N SER A 173 9.72 1.29 -10.53
CA SER A 173 11.02 0.82 -10.04
C SER A 173 12.13 0.90 -11.08
N GLU A 174 11.82 0.72 -12.37
CA GLU A 174 12.82 0.65 -13.44
C GLU A 174 12.83 1.90 -14.31
N ILE A 175 11.65 2.45 -14.66
CA ILE A 175 11.57 3.58 -15.59
C ILE A 175 11.80 4.90 -14.86
N PHE A 176 11.08 5.11 -13.76
CA PHE A 176 11.19 6.31 -12.93
C PHE A 176 12.17 6.17 -11.76
N GLU A 177 12.87 5.03 -11.67
CA GLU A 177 13.91 4.79 -10.66
C GLU A 177 13.45 5.11 -9.21
N LYS A 178 12.18 4.83 -8.93
CA LYS A 178 11.46 5.06 -7.66
C LYS A 178 11.19 6.53 -7.32
N ASP A 179 11.22 7.40 -8.32
CA ASP A 179 10.83 8.80 -8.20
C ASP A 179 9.29 8.95 -8.24
N VAL A 180 8.74 9.48 -7.15
CA VAL A 180 7.28 9.69 -6.99
C VAL A 180 6.80 10.90 -7.80
N ASP A 181 7.65 11.91 -7.98
CA ASP A 181 7.31 13.10 -8.77
C ASP A 181 7.27 12.75 -10.26
N GLU A 182 8.23 11.98 -10.78
CA GLU A 182 8.18 11.48 -12.16
C GLU A 182 6.95 10.58 -12.39
N LEU A 183 6.64 9.70 -11.42
CA LEU A 183 5.42 8.89 -11.47
C LEU A 183 4.16 9.77 -11.52
N ARG A 184 4.08 10.80 -10.66
CA ARG A 184 2.98 11.76 -10.66
C ARG A 184 2.86 12.49 -12.00
N GLU A 185 3.96 12.95 -12.57
CA GLU A 185 3.97 13.64 -13.87
C GLU A 185 3.46 12.74 -14.99
N TYR A 186 3.84 11.46 -14.99
CA TYR A 186 3.28 10.47 -15.92
C TYR A 186 1.75 10.39 -15.82
N TYR A 187 1.21 10.25 -14.60
CA TYR A 187 -0.25 10.20 -14.41
C TYR A 187 -0.94 11.52 -14.77
N ALA A 188 -0.29 12.66 -14.57
CA ALA A 188 -0.83 13.99 -14.89
C ALA A 188 -0.95 14.26 -16.39
N ASN A 189 -0.18 13.54 -17.22
CA ASN A 189 -0.22 13.65 -18.68
C ASN A 189 -1.37 12.86 -19.34
N GLU A 190 -2.16 12.12 -18.55
CA GLU A 190 -3.27 11.31 -19.03
C GLU A 190 -4.61 11.91 -18.57
N ASP A 191 -5.41 12.42 -19.52
CA ASP A 191 -6.67 13.12 -19.23
C ASP A 191 -7.65 12.29 -18.39
N VAL A 192 -7.68 10.98 -18.62
CA VAL A 192 -8.53 10.00 -17.92
C VAL A 192 -8.30 9.96 -16.40
N TRP A 193 -7.14 10.47 -15.94
CA TRP A 193 -6.73 10.46 -14.55
C TRP A 193 -6.64 11.85 -13.92
N SER A 194 -6.99 12.91 -14.66
CA SER A 194 -6.89 14.30 -14.18
C SER A 194 -7.55 14.53 -12.81
N ALA A 195 -8.75 13.97 -12.61
CA ALA A 195 -9.46 14.07 -11.34
C ALA A 195 -8.78 13.28 -10.20
N VAL A 196 -8.15 12.15 -10.52
CA VAL A 196 -7.41 11.31 -9.55
C VAL A 196 -6.13 12.01 -9.11
N VAL A 197 -5.37 12.57 -10.06
CA VAL A 197 -4.16 13.36 -9.76
C VAL A 197 -4.51 14.57 -8.91
N SER A 198 -5.57 15.30 -9.29
CA SER A 198 -6.06 16.45 -8.51
C SER A 198 -6.46 16.08 -7.08
N LEU A 199 -7.02 14.88 -6.89
CA LEU A 199 -7.35 14.34 -5.57
C LEU A 199 -6.11 14.00 -4.74
N LEU A 200 -5.07 13.44 -5.37
CA LEU A 200 -3.79 13.11 -4.70
C LEU A 200 -2.95 14.36 -4.38
N ASP A 201 -3.13 15.43 -5.16
CA ASP A 201 -2.47 16.73 -4.97
C ASP A 201 -3.03 17.56 -3.80
N MET A 202 -4.21 17.20 -3.28
CA MET A 202 -4.84 17.91 -2.16
C MET A 202 -3.96 17.89 -0.90
N GLU A 203 -4.12 18.93 -0.08
CA GLU A 203 -3.43 19.09 1.23
C GLU A 203 -1.91 18.88 1.12
N ASP A 204 -1.27 19.64 0.22
CA ASP A 204 0.18 19.58 -0.04
C ASP A 204 0.64 18.20 -0.53
N ARG A 205 -0.04 17.67 -1.56
CA ARG A 205 0.26 16.37 -2.17
C ARG A 205 0.19 15.19 -1.19
N ALA A 206 -0.70 15.25 -0.20
CA ALA A 206 -0.82 14.22 0.83
C ALA A 206 -1.08 12.82 0.27
N GLY A 207 -1.72 12.70 -0.90
CA GLY A 207 -1.93 11.40 -1.56
C GLY A 207 -0.64 10.80 -2.10
N TRP A 208 0.18 11.62 -2.75
CA TRP A 208 1.49 11.22 -3.27
C TRP A 208 2.48 10.92 -2.15
N ASP A 209 2.47 11.70 -1.06
CA ASP A 209 3.28 11.44 0.12
C ASP A 209 2.95 10.06 0.74
N LEU A 210 1.66 9.75 0.91
CA LEU A 210 1.24 8.42 1.39
C LEU A 210 1.71 7.29 0.47
N LEU A 211 1.55 7.47 -0.85
CA LEU A 211 2.00 6.49 -1.84
C LEU A 211 3.51 6.30 -1.78
N GLY A 212 4.28 7.38 -1.68
CA GLY A 212 5.74 7.33 -1.50
C GLY A 212 6.12 6.53 -0.26
N LYS A 213 5.51 6.81 0.89
CA LYS A 213 5.75 6.07 2.15
C LYS A 213 5.46 4.57 2.03
N LEU A 214 4.41 4.19 1.30
CA LEU A 214 4.11 2.77 1.06
C LEU A 214 5.13 2.16 0.10
N LEU A 215 5.31 2.76 -1.08
CA LEU A 215 6.14 2.25 -2.17
C LEU A 215 7.64 2.20 -1.82
N LEU A 216 8.11 3.06 -0.92
CA LEU A 216 9.52 3.14 -0.50
C LEU A 216 9.77 2.54 0.90
N SER A 217 8.77 1.87 1.49
CA SER A 217 8.89 1.34 2.86
C SER A 217 10.07 0.37 3.06
N ARG A 218 10.45 -0.41 2.04
CA ARG A 218 11.60 -1.33 2.12
C ARG A 218 12.93 -0.57 2.09
N GLU A 219 13.00 0.45 1.24
CA GLU A 219 14.13 1.36 1.09
C GLU A 219 14.35 2.14 2.39
N GLU A 220 13.28 2.64 3.01
CA GLU A 220 13.32 3.32 4.31
C GLU A 220 13.97 2.45 5.40
N VAL A 221 13.58 1.18 5.51
CA VAL A 221 14.21 0.24 6.48
C VAL A 221 15.68 -0.02 6.14
N SER A 222 16.00 -0.17 4.85
CA SER A 222 17.38 -0.33 4.38
C SER A 222 18.25 0.86 4.78
N ASP A 223 17.76 2.08 4.56
CA ASP A 223 18.51 3.30 4.78
C ASP A 223 18.66 3.58 6.27
N TRP A 224 17.61 3.35 7.06
CA TRP A 224 17.68 3.35 8.52
C TRP A 224 18.76 2.37 9.03
N TYR A 225 18.77 1.14 8.52
CA TYR A 225 19.74 0.13 8.95
C TYR A 225 21.18 0.50 8.53
N LYS A 226 21.39 1.04 7.32
CA LYS A 226 22.74 1.39 6.82
C LYS A 226 23.34 2.63 7.48
N ASN A 227 22.50 3.60 7.84
CA ASN A 227 22.95 4.87 8.43
C ASN A 227 23.17 4.79 9.95
N ASP A 228 23.56 3.63 10.45
CA ASP A 228 23.79 3.34 11.87
C ASP A 228 22.58 3.51 12.82
N GLY A 229 21.35 3.47 12.29
CA GLY A 229 20.16 3.90 13.03
C GLY A 229 20.19 5.40 13.32
N GLY A 230 20.78 6.19 12.42
CA GLY A 230 21.03 7.62 12.54
C GLY A 230 19.81 8.38 13.03
N ASP A 231 19.99 9.00 14.20
CA ASP A 231 19.00 9.41 15.19
C ASP A 231 18.12 8.25 15.70
N GLN A 232 18.31 7.87 16.98
CA GLN A 232 17.45 6.93 17.72
C GLN A 232 15.97 7.36 17.75
N ASP A 233 15.66 8.56 17.25
CA ASP A 233 14.34 9.17 17.15
C ASP A 233 13.66 8.99 15.77
N VAL A 234 14.30 8.34 14.79
CA VAL A 234 13.67 8.09 13.48
C VAL A 234 12.70 6.92 13.58
N GLU A 235 11.41 7.24 13.73
CA GLU A 235 10.32 6.27 13.72
C GLU A 235 10.07 5.76 12.30
N LEU A 236 10.35 4.48 12.06
CA LEU A 236 10.08 3.80 10.79
C LEU A 236 8.57 3.79 10.49
N THR A 237 8.23 3.99 9.22
CA THR A 237 6.84 3.91 8.77
C THR A 237 6.20 2.56 9.10
N SER A 238 5.09 2.60 9.85
CA SER A 238 4.26 1.44 10.14
C SER A 238 2.85 1.59 9.59
N ALA A 239 2.16 0.48 9.33
CA ALA A 239 0.76 0.48 8.91
C ALA A 239 -0.13 1.26 9.91
N GLN A 240 0.15 1.12 11.21
CA GLN A 240 -0.59 1.78 12.28
C GLN A 240 -0.37 3.31 12.26
N ALA A 241 0.86 3.77 12.06
CA ALA A 241 1.16 5.20 11.94
C ALA A 241 0.47 5.82 10.72
N LEU A 242 0.49 5.12 9.58
CA LEU A 242 -0.12 5.58 8.33
C LEU A 242 -1.66 5.70 8.40
N LEU A 243 -2.35 5.02 9.31
CA LEU A 243 -3.80 5.24 9.52
C LEU A 243 -4.13 6.67 9.98
N GLY A 244 -3.16 7.35 10.59
CA GLY A 244 -3.22 8.74 11.00
C GLY A 244 -2.91 9.75 9.90
N HIS A 245 -2.54 9.29 8.68
CA HIS A 245 -2.04 10.14 7.60
C HIS A 245 -3.04 11.25 7.19
N PRO A 246 -2.58 12.48 6.87
CA PRO A 246 -3.44 13.58 6.42
C PRO A 246 -4.38 13.20 5.25
N PHE A 247 -3.91 12.36 4.33
CA PHE A 247 -4.71 11.89 3.19
C PHE A 247 -6.02 11.21 3.58
N PHE A 248 -6.07 10.49 4.71
CA PHE A 248 -7.31 9.85 5.18
C PHE A 248 -8.25 10.82 5.92
N LYS A 249 -7.77 12.02 6.26
CA LYS A 249 -8.48 13.04 7.03
C LYS A 249 -8.93 14.23 6.17
N MET A 250 -8.34 14.42 5.00
CA MET A 250 -8.58 15.57 4.12
C MET A 250 -10.07 15.75 3.82
N LYS A 251 -10.48 17.01 3.71
CA LYS A 251 -11.84 17.35 3.27
C LYS A 251 -11.88 17.30 1.75
N ILE A 252 -12.44 16.22 1.22
CA ILE A 252 -12.72 16.13 -0.21
C ILE A 252 -13.95 17.01 -0.46
N ILE A 253 -13.73 18.18 -1.06
CA ILE A 253 -14.74 19.22 -1.33
C ILE A 253 -15.37 19.00 -2.70
#